data_AF-A0A510DWJ2-F1
#
_entry.id   AF-A0A510DWJ2-F1
#
_cell.length_a   1.000
_cell.length_b   1.000
_cell.length_c   1.000
_cell.angle_alpha   90.00
_cell.angle_beta   90.00
_cell.angle_gamma   90.00
#
_symmetry.space_group_name_H-M   'P 1'
#
loop_
_entity.id
_entity.type
_entity.pdbx_description
1 polymer ?
#
loop_
_entity_poly.entity_id
_entity_poly.type
_entity_poly.pdbx_seq_one_letter_code
_entity_poly.pdbx_strand_id
1 'polypeptide(L)'
;MRVTILGGGYSGLNAFYNLNANINKKLISNSNKFTFYTAYLQHIINGANYISNINFVNINEVKEIDIERKEVKFSDGTTDNPDAMIIALGCNKGKIIKSIDTLFKKDNLSIQPESWRDEIVAIQLAFYLKRLGKNVSYSGDLLNWAGKNISSVVKEEMEKAQIKIVENADDVIPECQPLEEVGEFDYKTNFEIKKDIYAVGDLIRKWPRTGELAMRSGVFIGKHLSGKTKDNFKPILINIIDTGRGKAIHFRSDIPWGGNFESVKTSRVRALMKRFIEKHYVSSKGNMGFLYRL
;
A
#
# COMPACT_ATOMS: atom_id res chain seq x y z
N MET A 1 16.46 -15.63 19.34
CA MET A 1 15.39 -14.63 19.16
C MET A 1 14.34 -15.17 18.20
N ARG A 2 13.11 -15.27 18.67
CA ARG A 2 11.92 -15.65 17.92
C ARG A 2 11.13 -14.40 17.52
N VAL A 3 10.91 -14.22 16.22
CA VAL A 3 10.17 -13.09 15.66
C VAL A 3 8.88 -13.59 15.02
N THR A 4 7.74 -13.09 15.49
CA THR A 4 6.44 -13.35 14.86
C THR A 4 5.99 -12.12 14.08
N ILE A 5 5.61 -12.34 12.82
CA ILE A 5 5.12 -11.32 11.90
C ILE A 5 3.64 -11.58 11.65
N LEU A 6 2.80 -10.58 11.91
CA LEU A 6 1.36 -10.66 11.76
C LEU A 6 0.94 -9.93 10.48
N GLY A 7 0.48 -10.67 9.47
CA GLY A 7 0.00 -10.16 8.19
C GLY A 7 0.94 -10.46 7.01
N GLY A 8 0.47 -11.26 6.06
CA GLY A 8 1.18 -11.65 4.83
C GLY A 8 1.06 -10.65 3.68
N GLY A 9 0.88 -9.36 3.98
CA GLY A 9 0.75 -8.30 3.00
C GLY A 9 2.08 -7.66 2.59
N TYR A 10 2.02 -6.44 2.06
CA TYR A 10 3.18 -5.67 1.59
C TYR A 10 4.30 -5.58 2.62
N SER A 11 4.00 -5.13 3.83
CA SER A 11 5.02 -4.91 4.86
C SER A 11 5.52 -6.21 5.46
N GLY A 12 4.62 -7.14 5.82
CA GLY A 12 4.99 -8.35 6.54
C GLY A 12 5.85 -9.31 5.71
N LEU A 13 5.56 -9.48 4.41
CA LEU A 13 6.42 -10.26 3.53
C LEU A 13 7.81 -9.64 3.38
N ASN A 14 7.88 -8.32 3.22
CA ASN A 14 9.16 -7.64 3.09
C ASN A 14 9.97 -7.68 4.39
N ALA A 15 9.32 -7.64 5.55
CA ALA A 15 9.98 -7.91 6.83
C ALA A 15 10.52 -9.35 6.87
N PHE A 16 9.70 -10.33 6.52
CA PHE A 16 10.09 -11.75 6.51
C PHE A 16 11.31 -12.02 5.62
N TYR A 17 11.32 -11.49 4.39
CA TYR A 17 12.43 -11.68 3.46
C TYR A 17 13.73 -10.99 3.91
N ASN A 18 13.64 -9.89 4.68
CA ASN A 18 14.81 -9.13 5.10
C ASN A 18 15.39 -9.55 6.47
N LEU A 19 14.64 -10.33 7.26
CA LEU A 19 15.14 -10.98 8.47
C LEU A 19 16.25 -12.00 8.15
N ASN A 20 17.33 -11.99 8.93
CA ASN A 20 18.44 -12.95 8.82
C ASN A 20 17.97 -14.40 8.90
N ALA A 21 18.71 -15.30 8.25
CA ALA A 21 18.41 -16.72 8.21
C ALA A 21 18.51 -17.41 9.59
N ASN A 22 19.34 -16.88 10.49
CA ASN A 22 19.51 -17.41 11.85
C ASN A 22 18.45 -16.91 12.85
N ILE A 23 17.57 -15.99 12.45
CA ILE A 23 16.43 -15.56 13.27
C ILE A 23 15.31 -16.59 13.09
N ASN A 24 14.81 -17.14 14.20
CA ASN A 24 13.63 -17.98 14.17
C ASN A 24 12.41 -17.10 13.85
N LYS A 25 11.99 -17.06 12.59
CA LYS A 25 10.95 -16.17 12.09
C LYS A 25 9.70 -16.95 11.67
N LYS A 26 8.55 -16.44 12.07
CA LYS A 26 7.23 -17.00 11.74
C LYS A 26 6.37 -15.91 11.11
N LEU A 27 5.76 -16.18 9.96
CA LEU A 27 4.81 -15.28 9.32
C LEU A 27 3.41 -15.88 9.41
N ILE A 28 2.49 -15.15 10.05
CA ILE A 28 1.10 -15.58 10.26
C ILE A 28 0.19 -14.67 9.45
N SER A 29 -0.74 -15.26 8.70
CA SER A 29 -1.73 -14.51 7.91
C SER A 29 -2.98 -15.35 7.70
N ASN A 30 -4.12 -14.71 7.50
CA ASN A 30 -5.40 -15.38 7.21
C ASN A 30 -5.44 -16.11 5.84
N SER A 31 -4.37 -16.01 5.04
CA SER A 31 -4.26 -16.63 3.72
C SER A 31 -2.80 -16.85 3.36
N ASN A 32 -2.52 -17.86 2.54
CA ASN A 32 -1.22 -18.08 1.92
C ASN A 32 -1.06 -17.35 0.57
N LYS A 33 -1.96 -16.42 0.25
CA LYS A 33 -1.95 -15.65 -1.00
C LYS A 33 -1.45 -14.22 -0.77
N PHE A 34 -0.54 -13.77 -1.62
CA PHE A 34 -0.19 -12.36 -1.73
C PHE A 34 -0.96 -11.73 -2.89
N THR A 35 -1.66 -10.64 -2.59
CA THR A 35 -2.40 -9.83 -3.56
C THR A 35 -1.66 -8.52 -3.83
N PHE A 36 -1.19 -8.32 -5.06
CA PHE A 36 -0.65 -7.04 -5.50
C PHE A 36 -1.80 -6.14 -5.99
N TYR A 37 -2.39 -5.37 -5.08
CA TYR A 37 -3.59 -4.55 -5.36
C TYR A 37 -3.46 -3.58 -6.53
N THR A 38 -2.25 -3.10 -6.82
CA THR A 38 -2.04 -2.28 -8.01
C THR A 38 -2.21 -3.10 -9.30
N ALA A 39 -1.74 -4.35 -9.34
CA ALA A 39 -2.01 -5.25 -10.46
C ALA A 39 -3.48 -5.70 -10.50
N TYR A 40 -4.20 -5.71 -9.36
CA TYR A 40 -5.64 -6.00 -9.36
C TYR A 40 -6.42 -4.95 -10.19
N LEU A 41 -6.09 -3.67 -10.09
CA LEU A 41 -6.73 -2.66 -10.94
C LEU A 41 -6.46 -2.89 -12.44
N GLN A 42 -5.26 -3.37 -12.79
CA GLN A 42 -4.95 -3.77 -14.17
C GLN A 42 -5.67 -5.06 -14.57
N HIS A 43 -5.82 -6.01 -13.66
CA HIS A 43 -6.56 -7.26 -13.88
C HIS A 43 -7.97 -6.98 -14.38
N ILE A 44 -8.65 -5.98 -13.79
CA ILE A 44 -9.99 -5.62 -14.22
C ILE A 44 -10.01 -5.07 -15.67
N ILE A 45 -8.93 -4.44 -16.13
CA ILE A 45 -8.84 -3.88 -17.50
C ILE A 45 -8.44 -4.94 -18.53
N ASN A 46 -7.50 -5.83 -18.19
CA ASN A 46 -6.82 -6.67 -19.18
C ASN A 46 -6.47 -8.09 -18.71
N GLY A 47 -7.01 -8.53 -17.57
CA GLY A 47 -6.80 -9.89 -17.07
C GLY A 47 -5.40 -10.17 -16.51
N ALA A 48 -4.58 -9.15 -16.22
CA ALA A 48 -3.26 -9.32 -15.60
C ALA A 48 -3.31 -10.19 -14.33
N ASN A 49 -2.30 -11.05 -14.13
CA ASN A 49 -2.18 -11.77 -12.86
C ASN A 49 -1.83 -10.78 -11.73
N TYR A 50 -2.49 -10.93 -10.58
CA TYR A 50 -2.34 -10.06 -9.41
C TYR A 50 -2.18 -10.83 -8.09
N ILE A 51 -2.21 -12.16 -8.14
CA ILE A 51 -2.10 -13.05 -6.97
C ILE A 51 -0.89 -13.97 -7.12
N SER A 52 -0.23 -14.26 -6.00
CA SER A 52 0.81 -15.29 -5.92
C SER A 52 0.68 -16.12 -4.64
N ASN A 53 1.05 -17.40 -4.70
CA ASN A 53 0.99 -18.33 -3.57
C ASN A 53 2.32 -18.34 -2.77
N ILE A 54 2.20 -18.36 -1.45
CA ILE A 54 3.31 -18.27 -0.49
C ILE A 54 3.27 -19.46 0.46
N ASN A 55 4.12 -20.44 0.21
CA ASN A 55 4.02 -21.74 0.88
C ASN A 55 4.52 -21.74 2.33
N PHE A 56 5.26 -20.70 2.76
CA PHE A 56 5.84 -20.62 4.11
C PHE A 56 4.96 -19.85 5.10
N VAL A 57 3.77 -19.39 4.70
CA VAL A 57 2.85 -18.66 5.58
C VAL A 57 2.11 -19.66 6.48
N ASN A 58 2.13 -19.41 7.78
CA ASN A 58 1.26 -20.08 8.73
C ASN A 58 -0.14 -19.48 8.60
N ILE A 59 -1.10 -20.25 8.08
CA ILE A 59 -2.47 -19.77 7.87
C ILE A 59 -3.20 -19.75 9.22
N ASN A 60 -3.43 -18.56 9.76
CA ASN A 60 -4.24 -18.32 10.95
C ASN A 60 -4.70 -16.86 10.99
N GLU A 61 -5.79 -16.59 11.67
CA GLU A 61 -6.36 -15.24 11.80
C GLU A 61 -6.10 -14.69 13.21
N VAL A 62 -5.63 -13.44 13.26
CA VAL A 62 -5.39 -12.74 14.53
C VAL A 62 -6.73 -12.27 15.07
N LYS A 63 -7.02 -12.64 16.32
CA LYS A 63 -8.23 -12.22 17.04
C LYS A 63 -7.94 -11.08 18.02
N GLU A 64 -6.81 -11.16 18.73
CA GLU A 64 -6.45 -10.19 19.76
C GLU A 64 -4.92 -10.06 19.84
N ILE A 65 -4.44 -8.85 20.10
CA ILE A 65 -3.02 -8.56 20.37
C ILE A 65 -2.94 -7.88 21.74
N ASP A 66 -2.28 -8.52 22.69
CA ASP A 66 -1.92 -7.91 23.97
C ASP A 66 -0.49 -7.35 23.85
N ILE A 67 -0.41 -6.03 23.64
CA ILE A 67 0.85 -5.30 23.52
C ILE A 67 1.61 -5.29 24.86
N GLU A 68 0.92 -5.33 26.00
CA GLU A 68 1.54 -5.31 27.32
C GLU A 68 2.31 -6.61 27.59
N ARG A 69 1.68 -7.74 27.27
CA ARG A 69 2.24 -9.08 27.47
C ARG A 69 3.04 -9.60 26.28
N LYS A 70 3.02 -8.89 25.14
CA LYS A 70 3.60 -9.36 23.87
C LYS A 70 2.99 -10.71 23.45
N GLU A 71 1.67 -10.78 23.52
CA GLU A 71 0.87 -11.99 23.25
C GLU A 71 -0.07 -11.77 22.07
N VAL A 72 -0.28 -12.82 21.26
CA VAL A 72 -1.25 -12.83 20.17
C VAL A 72 -2.16 -14.03 20.34
N LYS A 73 -3.47 -13.79 20.33
CA LYS A 73 -4.49 -14.85 20.30
C LYS A 73 -5.06 -14.98 18.90
N PHE A 74 -5.26 -16.22 18.47
CA PHE A 74 -5.78 -16.51 17.14
C PHE A 74 -7.21 -17.05 17.16
N SER A 75 -7.87 -17.04 16.01
CA SER A 75 -9.25 -17.51 15.85
C SER A 75 -9.42 -19.01 16.18
N ASP A 76 -8.36 -19.82 16.06
CA ASP A 76 -8.37 -21.24 16.43
C ASP A 76 -8.17 -21.51 17.94
N GLY A 77 -8.09 -20.46 18.76
CA GLY A 77 -7.88 -20.55 20.20
C GLY A 77 -6.42 -20.71 20.62
N THR A 78 -5.49 -20.84 19.67
CA THR A 78 -4.06 -20.89 19.99
C THR A 78 -3.51 -19.50 20.34
N THR A 79 -2.34 -19.48 20.97
CA THR A 79 -1.68 -18.25 21.42
C THR A 79 -0.18 -18.29 21.08
N ASP A 80 0.41 -17.13 20.76
CA ASP A 80 1.85 -16.99 20.49
C ASP A 80 2.47 -15.83 21.28
N ASN A 81 3.63 -16.08 21.90
CA ASN A 81 4.36 -15.17 22.80
C ASN A 81 5.82 -14.96 22.35
N PRO A 82 6.07 -14.24 21.23
CA PRO A 82 7.40 -14.13 20.62
C PRO A 82 8.38 -13.26 21.41
N ASP A 83 9.69 -13.36 21.09
CA ASP A 83 10.68 -12.42 21.66
C ASP A 83 10.50 -11.01 21.05
N ALA A 84 10.16 -10.95 19.75
CA ALA A 84 9.79 -9.72 19.06
C ALA A 84 8.59 -9.92 18.13
N MET A 85 7.77 -8.88 17.97
CA MET A 85 6.53 -8.92 17.19
C MET A 85 6.51 -7.81 16.15
N ILE A 86 6.18 -8.14 14.90
CA ILE A 86 5.96 -7.17 13.82
C ILE A 86 4.48 -7.23 13.43
N ILE A 87 3.73 -6.18 13.75
CA ILE A 87 2.32 -6.01 13.41
C ILE A 87 2.25 -5.35 12.03
N ALA A 88 1.80 -6.12 11.04
CA ALA A 88 1.74 -5.75 9.61
C ALA A 88 0.39 -6.16 8.97
N LEU A 89 -0.68 -6.11 9.76
CA LEU A 89 -2.03 -6.55 9.38
C LEU A 89 -2.68 -5.64 8.33
N GLY A 90 -2.14 -4.43 8.13
CA GLY A 90 -2.60 -3.48 7.12
C GLY A 90 -4.03 -3.01 7.40
N CYS A 91 -4.78 -2.77 6.34
CA CYS A 91 -6.16 -2.31 6.41
C CYS A 91 -7.10 -3.19 5.57
N ASN A 92 -8.38 -3.19 5.92
CA ASN A 92 -9.39 -3.99 5.24
C ASN A 92 -9.77 -3.38 3.89
N LYS A 93 -9.25 -3.97 2.80
CA LYS A 93 -9.55 -3.54 1.42
C LYS A 93 -10.85 -4.10 0.86
N GLY A 94 -11.60 -4.91 1.61
CA GLY A 94 -12.82 -5.55 1.13
C GLY A 94 -13.90 -4.56 0.67
N LYS A 95 -14.09 -3.46 1.41
CA LYS A 95 -15.04 -2.40 1.03
C LYS A 95 -14.59 -1.66 -0.24
N ILE A 96 -13.29 -1.35 -0.34
CA ILE A 96 -12.69 -0.69 -1.53
C ILE A 96 -12.87 -1.57 -2.77
N ILE A 97 -12.53 -2.85 -2.68
CA ILE A 97 -12.66 -3.82 -3.79
C ILE A 97 -14.12 -3.91 -4.26
N LYS A 98 -15.07 -4.07 -3.33
CA LYS A 98 -16.50 -4.11 -3.67
C LYS A 98 -16.98 -2.83 -4.34
N SER A 99 -16.52 -1.67 -3.86
CA SER A 99 -16.83 -0.38 -4.47
C SER A 99 -16.28 -0.31 -5.90
N ILE A 100 -15.00 -0.65 -6.10
CA ILE A 100 -14.37 -0.72 -7.42
C ILE A 100 -15.16 -1.62 -8.37
N ASP A 101 -15.45 -2.86 -7.99
CA ASP A 101 -16.22 -3.81 -8.80
C ASP A 101 -17.62 -3.28 -9.19
N THR A 102 -18.23 -2.47 -8.33
CA THR A 102 -19.51 -1.83 -8.58
C THR A 102 -19.38 -0.69 -9.59
N LEU A 103 -18.33 0.12 -9.47
CA LEU A 103 -18.07 1.24 -10.39
C LEU A 103 -17.77 0.77 -11.81
N PHE A 104 -17.09 -0.36 -11.98
CA PHE A 104 -16.85 -0.91 -13.32
C PHE A 104 -18.12 -1.24 -14.11
N LYS A 105 -19.26 -1.43 -13.43
CA LYS A 105 -20.57 -1.70 -14.05
C LYS A 105 -21.32 -0.43 -14.49
N LYS A 106 -20.86 0.76 -14.09
CA LYS A 106 -21.49 2.05 -14.43
C LYS A 106 -20.81 2.69 -15.63
N ASP A 107 -21.55 3.45 -16.44
CA ASP A 107 -20.99 4.19 -17.58
C ASP A 107 -20.74 5.67 -17.30
N ASN A 108 -21.51 6.26 -16.38
CA ASN A 108 -21.30 7.61 -15.87
C ASN A 108 -20.87 7.48 -14.41
N LEU A 109 -19.72 8.06 -14.08
CA LEU A 109 -19.14 7.99 -12.75
C LEU A 109 -18.65 9.37 -12.31
N SER A 110 -18.83 9.66 -11.03
CA SER A 110 -18.26 10.83 -10.38
C SER A 110 -17.55 10.38 -9.12
N ILE A 111 -16.23 10.27 -9.18
CA ILE A 111 -15.43 9.54 -8.19
C ILE A 111 -14.81 10.50 -7.18
N GLN A 112 -14.90 10.19 -5.89
CA GLN A 112 -14.12 10.83 -4.84
C GLN A 112 -13.60 9.82 -3.82
N PRO A 113 -12.41 10.03 -3.23
CA PRO A 113 -12.00 9.27 -2.06
C PRO A 113 -12.70 9.78 -0.80
N GLU A 114 -13.09 8.87 0.11
CA GLU A 114 -13.56 9.24 1.46
C GLU A 114 -12.41 9.85 2.30
N SER A 115 -11.17 9.41 2.05
CA SER A 115 -9.97 9.82 2.77
C SER A 115 -8.85 10.18 1.81
N TRP A 116 -8.17 11.30 2.06
CA TRP A 116 -6.99 11.74 1.30
C TRP A 116 -5.90 10.66 1.23
N ARG A 117 -5.84 9.77 2.22
CA ARG A 117 -4.86 8.68 2.32
C ARG A 117 -5.01 7.64 1.21
N ASP A 118 -6.21 7.52 0.65
CA ASP A 118 -6.57 6.57 -0.43
C ASP A 118 -6.74 7.29 -1.78
N GLU A 119 -6.43 8.59 -1.86
CA GLU A 119 -6.63 9.43 -3.06
C GLU A 119 -5.92 8.89 -4.32
N ILE A 120 -4.71 8.33 -4.16
CA ILE A 120 -3.95 7.73 -5.27
C ILE A 120 -4.73 6.57 -5.92
N VAL A 121 -5.48 5.79 -5.13
CA VAL A 121 -6.31 4.69 -5.66
C VAL A 121 -7.46 5.25 -6.47
N ALA A 122 -8.15 6.28 -5.96
CA ALA A 122 -9.26 6.93 -6.66
C ALA A 122 -8.81 7.56 -7.99
N ILE A 123 -7.67 8.25 -8.00
CA ILE A 123 -7.09 8.84 -9.22
C ILE A 123 -6.72 7.74 -10.23
N GLN A 124 -6.05 6.68 -9.79
CA GLN A 124 -5.68 5.58 -10.68
C GLN A 124 -6.92 4.91 -11.30
N LEU A 125 -7.98 4.74 -10.50
CA LEU A 125 -9.25 4.20 -10.96
C LEU A 125 -9.93 5.11 -11.99
N ALA A 126 -9.94 6.43 -11.77
CA ALA A 126 -10.52 7.39 -12.70
C ALA A 126 -9.86 7.32 -14.09
N PHE A 127 -8.53 7.26 -14.15
CA PHE A 127 -7.80 7.07 -15.41
C PHE A 127 -8.16 5.76 -16.10
N TYR A 128 -8.26 4.67 -15.35
CA TYR A 128 -8.57 3.34 -15.89
C TYR A 128 -10.02 3.24 -16.40
N LEU A 129 -10.99 3.77 -15.68
CA LEU A 129 -12.38 3.82 -16.13
C LEU A 129 -12.51 4.70 -17.38
N LYS A 130 -11.81 5.84 -17.42
CA LYS A 130 -11.79 6.70 -18.61
C LYS A 130 -11.16 6.00 -19.82
N ARG A 131 -10.11 5.21 -19.61
CA ARG A 131 -9.51 4.37 -20.66
C ARG A 131 -10.51 3.36 -21.22
N LEU A 132 -11.42 2.83 -20.40
CA LEU A 132 -12.49 1.94 -20.84
C LEU A 132 -13.64 2.64 -21.57
N GLY A 133 -13.51 3.95 -21.87
CA GLY A 133 -14.52 4.72 -22.60
C GLY A 133 -15.66 5.27 -21.73
N LYS A 134 -15.57 5.13 -20.40
CA LYS A 134 -16.59 5.62 -19.48
C LYS A 134 -16.56 7.15 -19.36
N ASN A 135 -17.69 7.75 -18.99
CA ASN A 135 -17.79 9.16 -18.67
C ASN A 135 -17.43 9.36 -17.19
N VAL A 136 -16.29 9.99 -16.92
CA VAL A 136 -15.72 10.08 -15.58
C VAL A 136 -15.51 11.53 -15.19
N SER A 137 -16.06 11.90 -14.03
CA SER A 137 -15.66 13.08 -13.26
C SER A 137 -14.95 12.67 -11.97
N TYR A 138 -14.19 13.60 -11.42
CA TYR A 138 -13.39 13.39 -10.21
C TYR A 138 -13.53 14.60 -9.27
N SER A 139 -13.73 14.34 -7.98
CA SER A 139 -13.60 15.33 -6.90
C SER A 139 -12.51 14.90 -5.91
N GLY A 140 -11.70 15.86 -5.49
CA GLY A 140 -10.57 15.67 -4.57
C GLY A 140 -9.50 16.75 -4.72
N ASP A 141 -8.48 16.68 -3.86
CA ASP A 141 -7.37 17.63 -3.80
C ASP A 141 -6.31 17.40 -4.89
N LEU A 142 -6.43 16.32 -5.65
CA LEU A 142 -5.50 15.93 -6.71
C LEU A 142 -4.07 15.80 -6.19
N LEU A 143 -3.89 15.17 -5.02
CA LEU A 143 -2.59 15.00 -4.36
C LEU A 143 -1.91 16.31 -3.95
N ASN A 144 -2.64 17.40 -3.71
CA ASN A 144 -2.03 18.66 -3.24
C ASN A 144 -1.25 18.49 -1.92
N TRP A 145 -1.68 17.58 -1.05
CA TRP A 145 -0.94 17.19 0.17
C TRP A 145 0.43 16.55 -0.10
N ALA A 146 0.65 16.00 -1.32
CA ALA A 146 1.94 15.48 -1.75
C ALA A 146 2.83 16.56 -2.39
N GLY A 147 2.28 17.71 -2.76
CA GLY A 147 3.02 18.82 -3.37
C GLY A 147 2.25 19.50 -4.51
N LYS A 148 2.51 20.80 -4.68
CA LYS A 148 1.79 21.64 -5.65
C LYS A 148 2.13 21.28 -7.10
N ASN A 149 3.38 20.91 -7.38
CA ASN A 149 3.81 20.57 -8.74
C ASN A 149 3.21 19.23 -9.18
N ILE A 150 3.18 18.23 -8.28
CA ILE A 150 2.52 16.94 -8.45
C ILE A 150 1.04 17.18 -8.74
N SER A 151 0.35 17.98 -7.93
CA SER A 151 -1.08 18.27 -8.13
C SER A 151 -1.35 18.93 -9.48
N SER A 152 -0.54 19.92 -9.87
CA SER A 152 -0.65 20.57 -11.18
C SER A 152 -0.51 19.56 -12.33
N VAL A 153 0.48 18.66 -12.27
CA VAL A 153 0.69 17.64 -13.32
C VAL A 153 -0.43 16.61 -13.35
N VAL A 154 -0.95 16.19 -12.18
CA VAL A 154 -2.10 15.28 -12.11
C VAL A 154 -3.33 15.92 -12.74
N LYS A 155 -3.62 17.18 -12.40
CA LYS A 155 -4.72 17.95 -12.97
C LYS A 155 -4.62 18.04 -14.50
N GLU A 156 -3.44 18.44 -15.00
CA GLU A 156 -3.19 18.57 -16.44
C GLU A 156 -3.40 17.23 -17.18
N GLU A 157 -2.93 16.12 -16.63
CA GLU A 157 -3.14 14.80 -17.24
C GLU A 157 -4.59 14.32 -17.15
N MET A 158 -5.34 14.67 -16.09
CA MET A 158 -6.78 14.41 -16.01
C MET A 158 -7.57 15.20 -17.07
N GLU A 159 -7.25 16.48 -17.26
CA GLU A 159 -7.87 17.33 -18.27
C GLU A 159 -7.58 16.82 -19.68
N LYS A 160 -6.32 16.46 -19.99
CA LYS A 160 -5.95 15.76 -21.23
C LYS A 160 -6.69 14.44 -21.38
N ALA A 161 -6.96 13.76 -20.26
CA ALA A 161 -7.76 12.55 -20.24
C ALA A 161 -9.26 12.81 -20.44
N GLN A 162 -9.73 14.05 -20.47
CA GLN A 162 -11.15 14.42 -20.46
C GLN A 162 -11.88 13.83 -19.24
N ILE A 163 -11.20 13.79 -18.10
CA ILE A 163 -11.80 13.53 -16.78
C ILE A 163 -12.18 14.90 -16.22
N LYS A 164 -13.48 15.12 -15.97
CA LYS A 164 -13.96 16.43 -15.51
C LYS A 164 -13.65 16.59 -14.01
N ILE A 165 -13.04 17.70 -13.62
CA ILE A 165 -12.89 18.04 -12.21
C ILE A 165 -14.18 18.70 -11.73
N VAL A 166 -14.74 18.21 -10.64
CA VAL A 166 -16.00 18.68 -10.05
C VAL A 166 -15.81 18.93 -8.56
N GLU A 167 -16.68 19.75 -7.96
CA GLU A 167 -16.63 20.03 -6.52
C GLU A 167 -17.06 18.83 -5.68
N ASN A 168 -18.10 18.10 -6.11
CA ASN A 168 -18.67 16.97 -5.38
C ASN A 168 -18.87 15.76 -6.30
N ALA A 169 -18.79 14.58 -5.71
CA ALA A 169 -18.94 13.30 -6.42
C ALA A 169 -19.83 12.33 -5.65
N ASP A 170 -20.63 11.56 -6.39
CA ASP A 170 -21.59 10.59 -5.84
C ASP A 170 -20.95 9.22 -5.54
N ASP A 171 -19.91 8.86 -6.28
CA ASP A 171 -19.22 7.58 -6.18
C ASP A 171 -18.04 7.68 -5.21
N VAL A 172 -18.31 7.40 -3.94
CA VAL A 172 -17.31 7.45 -2.87
C VAL A 172 -16.51 6.15 -2.81
N ILE A 173 -15.18 6.26 -2.93
CA ILE A 173 -14.24 5.18 -2.62
C ILE A 173 -14.05 5.16 -1.10
N PRO A 174 -14.51 4.10 -0.41
CA PRO A 174 -14.47 4.07 1.04
C PRO A 174 -13.04 4.04 1.58
N GLU A 175 -12.87 4.55 2.79
CA GLU A 175 -11.58 4.53 3.47
C GLU A 175 -11.16 3.08 3.79
N CYS A 176 -9.87 2.79 3.63
CA CYS A 176 -9.30 1.53 4.07
C CYS A 176 -9.05 1.51 5.58
N GLN A 177 -9.99 0.99 6.39
CA GLN A 177 -9.82 1.01 7.84
C GLN A 177 -8.95 -0.17 8.34
N PRO A 178 -8.07 0.04 9.34
CA PRO A 178 -7.39 -1.06 10.03
C PRO A 178 -8.39 -1.97 10.75
N LEU A 179 -7.94 -3.14 11.19
CA LEU A 179 -8.75 -3.98 12.10
C LEU A 179 -9.02 -3.20 13.39
N GLU A 180 -10.27 -3.21 13.85
CA GLU A 180 -10.74 -2.40 14.98
C GLU A 180 -9.98 -2.74 16.26
N GLU A 181 -9.69 -4.03 16.46
CA GLU A 181 -8.96 -4.59 17.59
C GLU A 181 -7.48 -4.18 17.63
N VAL A 182 -6.95 -3.66 16.51
CA VAL A 182 -5.53 -3.29 16.36
C VAL A 182 -5.38 -1.77 16.31
N GLY A 183 -6.27 -1.09 15.59
CA GLY A 183 -6.22 0.36 15.41
C GLY A 183 -5.01 0.86 14.60
N GLU A 184 -4.64 2.12 14.84
CA GLU A 184 -3.48 2.78 14.23
C GLU A 184 -2.47 3.25 15.27
N PHE A 185 -1.21 3.28 14.87
CA PHE A 185 -0.08 3.65 15.72
C PHE A 185 0.58 4.94 15.26
N ASP A 186 1.07 5.73 16.21
CA ASP A 186 1.89 6.89 15.90
C ASP A 186 3.26 6.46 15.38
N TYR A 187 3.73 7.20 14.37
CA TYR A 187 5.01 6.93 13.74
C TYR A 187 6.18 7.21 14.69
N LYS A 188 7.09 6.24 14.82
CA LYS A 188 8.44 6.43 15.35
C LYS A 188 9.46 6.02 14.29
N THR A 189 10.63 6.63 14.30
CA THR A 189 11.66 6.42 13.27
C THR A 189 12.17 4.99 13.16
N ASN A 190 12.02 4.18 14.21
CA ASN A 190 12.34 2.74 14.23
C ASN A 190 11.09 1.85 14.19
N PHE A 191 9.89 2.42 14.07
CA PHE A 191 8.57 1.74 14.13
C PHE A 191 8.24 1.01 15.44
N GLU A 192 9.04 1.19 16.49
CA GLU A 192 8.85 0.49 17.77
C GLU A 192 7.77 1.16 18.62
N ILE A 193 6.62 0.50 18.77
CA ILE A 193 5.52 1.03 19.57
C ILE A 193 5.73 0.75 21.06
N LYS A 194 6.34 -0.40 21.37
CA LYS A 194 6.76 -0.86 22.69
C LYS A 194 7.98 -1.77 22.52
N LYS A 195 8.73 -2.03 23.59
CA LYS A 195 9.95 -2.84 23.55
C LYS A 195 9.75 -4.16 22.77
N ASP A 196 10.48 -4.28 21.66
CA ASP A 196 10.45 -5.38 20.69
C ASP A 196 9.09 -5.62 20.00
N ILE A 197 8.19 -4.63 19.99
CA ILE A 197 6.90 -4.66 19.29
C ILE A 197 6.88 -3.50 18.29
N TYR A 198 6.69 -3.84 17.02
CA TYR A 198 6.79 -2.91 15.91
C TYR A 198 5.50 -2.90 15.10
N ALA A 199 5.04 -1.72 14.68
CA ALA A 199 3.90 -1.58 13.78
C ALA A 199 4.36 -0.97 12.45
N VAL A 200 3.94 -1.51 11.32
CA VAL A 200 4.40 -1.08 9.99
C VAL A 200 3.28 -1.08 8.95
N GLY A 201 3.52 -0.40 7.82
CA GLY A 201 2.57 -0.32 6.70
C GLY A 201 1.38 0.60 6.96
N ASP A 202 0.21 0.16 6.50
CA ASP A 202 -1.03 0.95 6.52
C ASP A 202 -1.57 1.19 7.96
N LEU A 203 -0.94 0.60 8.98
CA LEU A 203 -1.24 0.80 10.41
C LEU A 203 -0.66 2.11 10.97
N ILE A 204 0.18 2.82 10.21
CA ILE A 204 0.77 4.07 10.67
C ILE A 204 -0.23 5.22 10.45
N ARG A 205 -0.57 5.89 11.56
CA ARG A 205 -1.50 7.01 11.58
C ARG A 205 -0.98 8.16 10.72
N LYS A 206 -1.90 8.87 10.04
CA LYS A 206 -1.61 10.04 9.18
C LYS A 206 -0.63 9.76 8.02
N TRP A 207 -0.38 8.50 7.67
CA TRP A 207 0.42 8.17 6.48
C TRP A 207 -0.46 7.89 5.27
N PRO A 208 -0.05 8.30 4.06
CA PRO A 208 -0.73 7.88 2.84
C PRO A 208 -0.60 6.36 2.67
N ARG A 209 -1.69 5.70 2.27
CA ARG A 209 -1.74 4.24 2.12
C ARG A 209 -1.20 3.84 0.75
N THR A 210 0.12 3.65 0.68
CA THR A 210 0.79 3.28 -0.56
C THR A 210 1.58 1.99 -0.41
N GLY A 211 1.45 1.11 -1.40
CA GLY A 211 2.13 -0.19 -1.39
C GLY A 211 3.65 -0.07 -1.29
N GLU A 212 4.25 0.93 -1.95
CA GLU A 212 5.69 1.17 -1.90
C GLU A 212 6.17 1.53 -0.49
N LEU A 213 5.49 2.47 0.18
CA LEU A 213 5.81 2.88 1.54
C LEU A 213 5.63 1.73 2.53
N ALA A 214 4.57 0.94 2.36
CA ALA A 214 4.32 -0.26 3.15
C ALA A 214 5.45 -1.30 2.95
N MET A 215 5.80 -1.64 1.72
CA MET A 215 6.93 -2.53 1.43
C MET A 215 8.23 -2.04 2.07
N ARG A 216 8.56 -0.74 1.92
CA ARG A 216 9.79 -0.17 2.50
C ARG A 216 9.81 -0.19 4.03
N SER A 217 8.68 0.06 4.68
CA SER A 217 8.59 -0.07 6.15
C SER A 217 8.90 -1.52 6.59
N GLY A 218 8.41 -2.51 5.84
CA GLY A 218 8.73 -3.93 6.01
C GLY A 218 10.22 -4.24 5.81
N VAL A 219 10.79 -3.79 4.68
CA VAL A 219 12.23 -3.97 4.39
C VAL A 219 13.08 -3.37 5.51
N PHE A 220 12.73 -2.16 5.95
CA PHE A 220 13.44 -1.46 7.02
C PHE A 220 13.41 -2.26 8.32
N ILE A 221 12.23 -2.66 8.81
CA ILE A 221 12.15 -3.35 10.10
C ILE A 221 12.86 -4.72 10.07
N GLY A 222 12.74 -5.44 8.95
CA GLY A 222 13.46 -6.72 8.77
C GLY A 222 14.98 -6.54 8.81
N LYS A 223 15.50 -5.46 8.19
CA LYS A 223 16.93 -5.11 8.26
C LYS A 223 17.36 -4.63 9.64
N HIS A 224 16.52 -3.84 10.31
CA HIS A 224 16.80 -3.28 11.63
C HIS A 224 16.97 -4.39 12.66
N LEU A 225 15.99 -5.30 12.76
CA LEU A 225 16.05 -6.48 13.64
C LEU A 225 17.17 -7.47 13.28
N SER A 226 17.67 -7.42 12.04
CA SER A 226 18.81 -8.22 11.59
C SER A 226 20.17 -7.58 11.86
N GLY A 227 20.21 -6.36 12.41
CA GLY A 227 21.44 -5.58 12.56
C GLY A 227 22.05 -5.11 11.23
N LYS A 228 21.30 -5.21 10.11
CA LYS A 228 21.74 -4.79 8.77
C LYS A 228 21.61 -3.29 8.54
N THR A 229 20.86 -2.61 9.39
CA THR A 229 20.79 -1.14 9.43
C THR A 229 20.64 -0.68 10.87
N LYS A 230 21.32 0.41 11.21
CA LYS A 230 21.17 1.13 12.48
C LYS A 230 20.52 2.50 12.29
N ASP A 231 20.22 2.86 11.04
CA ASP A 231 19.66 4.16 10.71
C ASP A 231 18.18 4.25 11.06
N ASN A 232 17.69 5.47 11.13
CA ASN A 232 16.27 5.79 11.22
C ASN A 232 15.58 5.61 9.86
N PHE A 233 14.33 5.15 9.86
CA PHE A 233 13.51 5.16 8.66
C PHE A 233 13.27 6.62 8.24
N LYS A 234 13.53 6.92 6.98
CA LYS A 234 13.21 8.22 6.38
C LYS A 234 12.06 8.03 5.40
N PRO A 235 10.85 8.52 5.69
CA PRO A 235 9.73 8.37 4.79
C PRO A 235 9.94 9.24 3.54
N ILE A 236 9.57 8.68 2.39
CA ILE A 236 9.43 9.44 1.14
C ILE A 236 8.35 8.72 0.34
N LEU A 237 7.41 9.48 -0.20
CA LEU A 237 6.34 8.99 -1.04
C LEU A 237 6.93 8.72 -2.42
N ILE A 238 6.72 7.53 -2.95
CA ILE A 238 7.12 7.16 -4.32
C ILE A 238 5.92 6.47 -4.96
N ASN A 239 5.44 6.99 -6.09
CA ASN A 239 4.34 6.35 -6.80
C ASN A 239 4.42 6.55 -8.32
N ILE A 240 3.72 5.68 -9.04
CA ILE A 240 3.49 5.78 -10.48
C ILE A 240 1.99 5.63 -10.73
N ILE A 241 1.36 6.64 -11.32
CA ILE A 241 -0.02 6.62 -11.78
C ILE A 241 -0.02 6.43 -13.30
N ASP A 242 -0.54 5.31 -13.79
CA ASP A 242 -0.71 5.07 -15.23
C ASP A 242 -1.95 5.82 -15.72
N THR A 243 -1.80 6.68 -16.73
CA THR A 243 -2.91 7.47 -17.28
C THR A 243 -3.83 6.64 -18.16
N GLY A 244 -3.51 5.36 -18.39
CA GLY A 244 -4.24 4.45 -19.26
C GLY A 244 -4.02 4.73 -20.75
N ARG A 245 -3.24 5.75 -21.09
CA ARG A 245 -3.02 6.25 -22.47
C ARG A 245 -1.57 6.11 -22.93
N GLY A 246 -0.86 5.12 -22.38
CA GLY A 246 0.54 4.84 -22.71
C GLY A 246 1.54 5.83 -22.10
N LYS A 247 1.12 6.65 -21.13
CA LYS A 247 1.97 7.51 -20.30
C LYS A 247 1.67 7.23 -18.82
N ALA A 248 2.62 7.52 -17.96
CA ALA A 248 2.40 7.49 -16.52
C ALA A 248 3.10 8.66 -15.83
N ILE A 249 2.51 9.11 -14.73
CA ILE A 249 3.02 10.14 -13.85
C ILE A 249 3.81 9.43 -12.75
N HIS A 250 5.11 9.63 -12.71
CA HIS A 250 5.94 9.20 -11.59
C HIS A 250 6.25 10.39 -10.70
N PHE A 251 6.06 10.23 -9.40
CA PHE A 251 6.41 11.27 -8.45
C PHE A 251 7.08 10.74 -7.21
N ARG A 252 7.89 11.63 -6.62
CA ARG A 252 8.57 11.44 -5.35
C ARG A 252 8.37 12.69 -4.50
N SER A 253 8.05 12.53 -3.22
CA SER A 253 7.84 13.67 -2.32
C SER A 253 8.09 13.32 -0.85
N ASP A 254 8.71 14.22 -0.11
CA ASP A 254 8.79 14.18 1.36
C ASP A 254 7.92 15.26 2.06
N ILE A 255 7.18 16.06 1.28
CA ILE A 255 6.26 17.09 1.77
C ILE A 255 5.24 16.57 2.81
N PRO A 256 4.65 15.37 2.67
CA PRO A 256 3.71 14.85 3.69
C PRO A 256 4.32 14.70 5.09
N TRP A 257 5.64 14.69 5.19
CA TRP A 257 6.38 14.60 6.45
C TRP A 257 7.17 15.89 6.78
N GLY A 258 6.77 17.02 6.21
CA GLY A 258 7.34 18.34 6.49
C GLY A 258 8.64 18.65 5.73
N GLY A 259 9.01 17.84 4.74
CA GLY A 259 10.13 18.13 3.86
C GLY A 259 9.80 19.16 2.77
N ASN A 260 10.75 19.38 1.87
CA ASN A 260 10.64 20.34 0.76
C ASN A 260 11.00 19.72 -0.60
N PHE A 261 11.21 18.41 -0.66
CA PHE A 261 11.55 17.70 -1.88
C PHE A 261 10.29 17.26 -2.61
N GLU A 262 10.22 17.63 -3.88
CA GLU A 262 9.17 17.22 -4.80
C GLU A 262 9.78 16.99 -6.18
N SER A 263 9.45 15.86 -6.81
CA SER A 263 9.88 15.55 -8.18
C SER A 263 8.76 14.81 -8.90
N VAL A 264 8.28 15.35 -10.00
CA VAL A 264 7.26 14.74 -10.86
C VAL A 264 7.74 14.64 -12.30
N LYS A 265 7.50 13.49 -12.95
CA LYS A 265 7.88 13.22 -14.35
C LYS A 265 6.80 12.41 -15.04
N THR A 266 6.41 12.85 -16.24
CA THR A 266 5.41 12.15 -17.07
C THR A 266 6.06 11.61 -18.33
N SER A 267 5.98 10.30 -18.58
CA SER A 267 6.52 9.70 -19.81
C SER A 267 5.94 8.32 -20.13
N ARG A 268 6.19 7.86 -21.36
CA ARG A 268 5.88 6.48 -21.78
C ARG A 268 6.71 5.43 -21.05
N VAL A 269 7.98 5.75 -20.78
CA VAL A 269 8.90 4.85 -20.05
C VAL A 269 8.35 4.56 -18.64
N ARG A 270 7.77 5.56 -17.97
CA ARG A 270 7.13 5.35 -16.66
C ARG A 270 5.93 4.40 -16.71
N ALA A 271 5.16 4.39 -17.80
CA ALA A 271 4.08 3.43 -17.99
C ALA A 271 4.61 1.99 -18.15
N LEU A 272 5.71 1.82 -18.89
CA LEU A 272 6.39 0.53 -19.00
C LEU A 272 6.93 0.06 -17.64
N MET A 273 7.52 0.97 -16.87
CA MET A 273 8.02 0.69 -15.52
C MET A 273 6.90 0.26 -14.58
N LYS A 274 5.73 0.91 -14.61
CA LYS A 274 4.56 0.52 -13.83
C LYS A 274 4.16 -0.94 -14.11
N ARG A 275 4.04 -1.29 -15.39
CA ARG A 275 3.69 -2.66 -15.82
C ARG A 275 4.75 -3.68 -15.41
N PHE A 276 6.03 -3.30 -15.51
CA PHE A 276 7.12 -4.14 -15.05
C PHE A 276 7.03 -4.40 -13.54
N ILE A 277 6.82 -3.35 -12.74
CA ILE A 277 6.69 -3.42 -11.28
C ILE A 277 5.52 -4.34 -10.88
N GLU A 278 4.37 -4.19 -11.53
CA GLU A 278 3.18 -5.00 -11.29
C GLU A 278 3.46 -6.50 -11.52
N LYS A 279 4.07 -6.85 -12.66
CA LYS A 279 4.45 -8.23 -12.95
C LYS A 279 5.54 -8.74 -12.01
N HIS A 280 6.55 -7.91 -11.75
CA HIS A 280 7.70 -8.26 -10.94
C HIS A 280 7.28 -8.61 -9.51
N TYR A 281 6.44 -7.80 -8.87
CA TYR A 281 6.06 -8.05 -7.48
C TYR A 281 5.06 -9.19 -7.30
N VAL A 282 4.26 -9.49 -8.32
CA VAL A 282 3.48 -10.73 -8.31
C VAL A 282 4.42 -11.94 -8.44
N SER A 283 5.39 -11.90 -9.36
CA SER A 283 6.35 -12.99 -9.58
C SER A 283 7.30 -13.19 -8.40
N SER A 284 7.75 -12.10 -7.76
CA SER A 284 8.64 -12.12 -6.60
C SER A 284 7.91 -12.37 -5.28
N LYS A 285 6.59 -12.67 -5.33
CA LYS A 285 5.76 -12.92 -4.15
C LYS A 285 5.86 -11.78 -3.13
N GLY A 286 5.79 -10.55 -3.63
CA GLY A 286 5.85 -9.31 -2.86
C GLY A 286 7.25 -8.87 -2.42
N ASN A 287 8.32 -9.61 -2.73
CA ASN A 287 9.67 -9.22 -2.35
C ASN A 287 10.09 -7.96 -3.12
N MET A 288 10.36 -6.88 -2.39
CA MET A 288 10.71 -5.59 -2.96
C MET A 288 12.13 -5.61 -3.53
N GLY A 289 12.25 -5.14 -4.78
CA GLY A 289 13.52 -5.02 -5.50
C GLY A 289 13.76 -3.58 -5.95
N PHE A 290 13.31 -3.26 -7.17
CA PHE A 290 13.81 -2.12 -7.95
C PHE A 290 13.23 -0.75 -7.61
N LEU A 291 12.07 -0.65 -6.95
CA LEU A 291 11.41 0.66 -6.73
C LEU A 291 12.25 1.65 -5.94
N TYR A 292 13.11 1.18 -5.04
CA TYR A 292 13.98 2.04 -4.24
C TYR A 292 14.96 2.87 -5.10
N ARG A 293 15.27 2.44 -6.33
CA ARG A 293 16.26 3.05 -7.21
C ARG A 293 15.66 3.83 -8.39
N LEU A 294 14.33 3.99 -8.47
CA LEU A 294 13.61 4.59 -9.62
C LEU A 294 13.24 6.08 -9.48
#